data_AF-A0A9W6XQN2-F1
#
_entry.id   AF-A0A9W6XQN2-F1
#
_cell.length_a   1.000
_cell.length_b   1.000
_cell.length_c   1.000
_cell.angle_alpha   90.00
_cell.angle_beta   90.00
_cell.angle_gamma   90.00
#
_symmetry.space_group_name_H-M   'P 1'
#
loop_
_entity.id
_entity.type
_entity.pdbx_description
1 polymer ?
#
loop_
_entity_poly.entity_id
_entity_poly.type
_entity_poly.pdbx_seq_one_letter_code
_entity_poly.pdbx_strand_id
1 'polypeptide(L)'
;MADTATDNQPEPAPPTDSASADNFGDLLAQLLQSLPAEASRLFLMALSGLSPSESAELCRYVDRLRDEKQFRVIKAMAESTVEGKKKFILNLRKKFLVQQAKLAEVQAQEEQNMESHLKRKQALNGEIVRVSLLPL
;
A
#
# COMPACT_ATOMS: atom_id res chain seq x y z
N MET A 1 5.85 51.81 -30.46
CA MET A 1 4.99 50.64 -30.73
C MET A 1 5.90 49.50 -31.16
N ALA A 2 6.12 48.50 -30.31
CA ALA A 2 6.57 47.15 -30.64
C ALA A 2 6.58 46.32 -29.36
N ASP A 3 5.82 45.24 -29.39
CA ASP A 3 5.30 44.46 -28.29
C ASP A 3 6.34 43.57 -27.56
N THR A 4 6.29 43.56 -26.23
CA THR A 4 6.89 42.52 -25.39
C THR A 4 6.00 41.28 -25.43
N ALA A 5 6.33 40.34 -26.32
CA ALA A 5 5.78 38.98 -26.26
C ALA A 5 6.48 38.20 -25.14
N THR A 6 5.89 38.22 -23.94
CA THR A 6 6.31 37.35 -22.84
C THR A 6 5.89 35.92 -23.18
N ASP A 7 6.90 35.12 -23.46
CA ASP A 7 6.89 33.68 -23.69
C ASP A 7 6.12 32.94 -22.58
N ASN A 8 4.96 32.37 -22.93
CA ASN A 8 4.20 31.45 -22.08
C ASN A 8 4.72 30.03 -22.32
N GLN A 9 5.90 29.71 -21.80
CA GLN A 9 6.35 28.33 -21.77
C GLN A 9 5.78 27.67 -20.49
N PRO A 10 4.99 26.58 -20.59
CA PRO A 10 4.55 25.84 -19.40
C PRO A 10 5.79 25.28 -18.70
N GLU A 11 5.88 25.53 -17.40
CA GLU A 11 6.94 25.01 -16.54
C GLU A 11 6.96 23.47 -16.62
N PRO A 12 8.13 22.83 -16.81
CA PRO A 12 8.22 21.38 -16.84
C PRO A 12 7.88 20.83 -15.44
N ALA A 13 6.94 19.89 -15.38
CA ALA A 13 6.53 19.26 -14.13
C ALA A 13 7.75 18.67 -13.40
N PRO A 14 7.82 18.81 -12.05
CA PRO A 14 8.98 18.36 -11.29
C PRO A 14 9.13 16.83 -11.40
N PRO A 15 10.37 16.30 -11.34
CA PRO A 15 10.62 14.87 -11.34
C PRO A 15 9.99 14.27 -10.08
N THR A 16 9.03 13.37 -10.26
CA THR A 16 8.43 12.59 -9.17
C THR A 16 9.47 11.60 -8.66
N ASP A 17 10.31 12.05 -7.73
CA ASP A 17 11.03 11.14 -6.85
C ASP A 17 10.01 10.23 -6.18
N SER A 18 10.32 8.94 -6.14
CA SER A 18 9.50 7.87 -5.55
C SER A 18 9.44 8.00 -4.03
N ALA A 19 8.94 9.12 -3.54
CA ALA A 19 8.53 9.30 -2.16
C ALA A 19 7.33 8.39 -1.94
N SER A 20 7.43 7.51 -0.96
CA SER A 20 6.32 6.76 -0.41
C SER A 20 5.08 7.64 -0.36
N ALA A 21 4.03 7.27 -1.09
CA ALA A 21 2.78 8.01 -1.16
C ALA A 21 2.06 7.94 0.19
N ASP A 22 2.51 8.75 1.16
CA ASP A 22 1.97 8.79 2.52
C ASP A 22 0.64 9.57 2.57
N ASN A 23 0.38 10.42 1.58
CA ASN A 23 -0.83 11.24 1.48
C ASN A 23 -1.75 10.78 0.35
N PHE A 24 -3.06 10.99 0.54
CA PHE A 24 -4.11 10.58 -0.42
C PHE A 24 -3.89 11.15 -1.82
N GLY A 25 -3.49 12.42 -1.94
CA GLY A 25 -3.28 13.09 -3.22
C GLY A 25 -2.15 12.45 -4.03
N ASP A 26 -1.02 12.15 -3.39
CA ASP A 26 0.13 11.52 -4.02
C ASP A 26 -0.21 10.11 -4.50
N LEU A 27 -0.94 9.36 -3.66
CA LEU A 27 -1.40 8.02 -4.01
C LEU A 27 -2.39 8.03 -5.18
N LEU A 28 -3.30 9.01 -5.21
CA LEU A 28 -4.21 9.19 -6.34
C LEU A 28 -3.44 9.54 -7.62
N ALA A 29 -2.46 10.45 -7.53
CA ALA A 29 -1.64 10.83 -8.68
C ALA A 29 -0.86 9.62 -9.24
N GLN A 30 -0.23 8.83 -8.36
CA GLN A 30 0.49 7.61 -8.76
C GLN A 30 -0.42 6.59 -9.44
N LEU A 31 -1.63 6.38 -8.91
CA LEU A 31 -2.62 5.49 -9.53
C LEU A 31 -3.04 6.01 -10.91
N LEU A 32 -3.31 7.30 -11.05
CA LEU A 32 -3.73 7.87 -12.34
C LEU A 32 -2.62 7.82 -13.40
N GLN A 33 -1.34 7.85 -12.99
CA GLN A 33 -0.19 7.73 -13.88
C GLN A 33 0.10 6.29 -14.30
N SER A 34 -0.15 5.31 -13.43
CA SER A 34 0.09 3.89 -13.70
C SER A 34 -1.06 3.22 -14.45
N LEU A 35 -2.29 3.70 -14.26
CA LEU A 35 -3.47 3.15 -14.89
C LEU A 35 -3.61 3.59 -16.36
N PRO A 36 -4.13 2.73 -17.25
CA PRO A 36 -4.54 3.13 -18.59
C PRO A 36 -5.58 4.27 -18.53
N ALA A 37 -5.59 5.16 -19.52
CA ALA A 37 -6.46 6.35 -19.53
C ALA A 37 -7.95 6.06 -19.25
N GLU A 38 -8.48 4.97 -19.82
CA GLU A 38 -9.86 4.55 -19.57
C GLU A 38 -10.09 4.11 -18.12
N ALA A 39 -9.13 3.40 -17.53
CA ALA A 39 -9.18 2.98 -16.14
C ALA A 39 -9.09 4.19 -15.19
N SER A 40 -8.21 5.15 -15.48
CA SER A 40 -8.08 6.39 -14.71
C SER A 40 -9.38 7.19 -14.68
N ARG A 41 -10.07 7.30 -15.83
CA ARG A 41 -11.39 7.96 -15.90
C ARG A 41 -12.45 7.24 -15.08
N LEU A 42 -12.54 5.92 -15.22
CA LEU A 42 -13.48 5.11 -14.43
C LEU A 42 -13.16 5.19 -12.94
N PHE A 43 -11.89 5.31 -12.57
CA PHE A 43 -11.47 5.43 -11.18
C PHE A 43 -11.96 6.73 -10.56
N LEU A 44 -11.82 7.86 -11.25
CA LEU A 44 -12.38 9.14 -10.81
C LEU A 44 -13.92 9.07 -10.67
N MET A 45 -14.60 8.37 -11.58
CA MET A 45 -16.05 8.12 -11.45
C MET A 45 -16.39 7.24 -10.24
N ALA A 46 -15.57 6.23 -9.95
CA ALA A 46 -15.73 5.37 -8.79
C ALA A 46 -15.63 6.16 -7.48
N LEU A 47 -14.76 7.19 -7.41
CA LEU A 47 -14.62 8.06 -6.25
C LEU A 47 -15.81 9.01 -6.02
N SER A 48 -16.61 9.27 -7.06
CA SER A 48 -17.78 10.14 -6.94
C SER A 48 -18.81 9.61 -5.92
N GLY A 49 -19.24 10.50 -5.02
CA GLY A 49 -20.19 10.19 -3.95
C GLY A 49 -19.58 9.55 -2.70
N LEU A 50 -18.26 9.34 -2.69
CA LEU A 50 -17.52 8.89 -1.51
C LEU A 50 -16.98 10.08 -0.72
N SER A 51 -16.90 9.92 0.60
CA SER A 51 -16.17 10.84 1.48
C SER A 51 -14.65 10.76 1.22
N PRO A 52 -13.86 11.74 1.70
CA PRO A 52 -12.41 11.68 1.58
C PRO A 52 -11.79 10.42 2.21
N SER A 53 -12.30 9.98 3.36
CA SER A 53 -11.84 8.75 4.02
C SER A 53 -12.15 7.50 3.19
N GLU A 54 -13.35 7.39 2.64
CA GLU A 54 -13.75 6.27 1.78
C GLU A 54 -12.93 6.24 0.48
N SER A 55 -12.70 7.42 -0.11
CA SER A 55 -11.88 7.59 -1.31
C SER A 55 -10.43 7.18 -1.08
N ALA A 56 -9.85 7.57 0.05
CA ALA A 56 -8.48 7.20 0.43
C ALA A 56 -8.33 5.69 0.62
N GLU A 57 -9.32 5.03 1.20
CA GLU A 57 -9.28 3.58 1.34
C GLU A 57 -9.42 2.84 0.03
N LEU A 58 -10.29 3.32 -0.87
CA LEU A 58 -10.38 2.74 -2.20
C LEU A 58 -9.06 2.88 -2.96
N CYS A 59 -8.38 4.03 -2.86
CA CYS A 59 -7.05 4.22 -3.44
C CYS A 59 -6.03 3.24 -2.88
N ARG A 60 -5.90 3.15 -1.54
CA ARG A 60 -4.97 2.20 -0.91
C ARG A 60 -5.26 0.75 -1.29
N TYR A 61 -6.53 0.42 -1.51
CA TYR A 61 -6.89 -0.92 -1.95
C TYR A 61 -6.44 -1.19 -3.38
N VAL A 62 -6.79 -0.30 -4.31
CA VAL A 62 -6.45 -0.45 -5.73
C VAL A 62 -4.94 -0.50 -5.92
N ASP A 63 -4.19 0.34 -5.22
CA ASP A 63 -2.72 0.36 -5.26
C ASP A 63 -2.09 -0.98 -4.83
N ARG A 64 -2.72 -1.71 -3.89
CA ARG A 64 -2.27 -3.04 -3.45
C ARG A 64 -2.69 -4.19 -4.37
N LEU A 65 -3.56 -3.94 -5.34
CA LEU A 65 -3.98 -4.95 -6.30
C LEU A 65 -2.98 -5.03 -7.46
N ARG A 66 -2.84 -6.24 -8.01
CA ARG A 66 -2.18 -6.42 -9.31
C ARG A 66 -3.02 -5.81 -10.42
N ASP A 67 -2.37 -5.36 -11.49
CA ASP A 67 -2.93 -4.65 -12.64
C ASP A 67 -4.20 -5.33 -13.18
N GLU A 68 -4.20 -6.67 -13.31
CA GLU A 68 -5.35 -7.39 -13.87
C GLU A 68 -6.61 -7.27 -13.00
N LYS A 69 -6.44 -7.08 -11.69
CA LYS A 69 -7.54 -6.92 -10.73
C LYS A 69 -7.94 -5.46 -10.56
N GLN A 70 -7.00 -4.52 -10.68
CA GLN A 70 -7.27 -3.09 -10.55
C GLN A 70 -8.39 -2.67 -11.49
N PHE A 71 -8.26 -2.95 -12.79
CA PHE A 71 -9.26 -2.56 -13.78
C PHE A 71 -10.65 -3.13 -13.48
N ARG A 72 -10.74 -4.40 -13.08
CA ARG A 72 -12.01 -5.05 -12.77
C ARG A 72 -12.71 -4.39 -11.58
N VAL A 73 -11.95 -4.10 -10.52
CA VAL A 73 -12.48 -3.45 -9.32
C VAL A 73 -12.90 -2.02 -9.63
N ILE A 74 -12.07 -1.26 -10.35
CA ILE A 74 -12.36 0.11 -10.77
C ILE A 74 -13.66 0.16 -11.56
N LYS A 75 -13.79 -0.71 -12.58
CA LYS A 75 -14.98 -0.78 -13.43
C LYS A 75 -16.22 -1.14 -12.62
N ALA A 76 -16.16 -2.18 -11.79
CA ALA A 76 -17.28 -2.59 -10.94
C ALA A 76 -17.70 -1.48 -9.95
N MET A 77 -16.73 -0.72 -9.42
CA MET A 77 -17.02 0.40 -8.53
C MET A 77 -17.63 1.58 -9.29
N ALA A 78 -17.15 1.90 -10.49
CA ALA A 78 -17.69 2.97 -11.32
C ALA A 78 -19.15 2.72 -11.74
N GLU A 79 -19.48 1.45 -12.02
CA GLU A 79 -20.83 1.01 -12.41
C GLU A 79 -21.77 0.80 -11.21
N SER A 80 -21.24 0.78 -9.98
CA SER A 80 -22.03 0.57 -8.76
C SER A 80 -22.71 1.85 -8.29
N THR A 81 -23.84 1.68 -7.60
CA THR A 81 -24.48 2.75 -6.82
C THR A 81 -23.58 3.21 -5.67
N VAL A 82 -23.76 4.44 -5.21
CA VAL A 82 -23.02 5.00 -4.05
C VAL A 82 -23.15 4.10 -2.82
N GLU A 83 -24.34 3.58 -2.55
CA GLU A 83 -24.57 2.67 -1.42
C GLU A 83 -23.81 1.33 -1.59
N GLY A 84 -23.78 0.80 -2.81
CA GLY A 84 -22.95 -0.37 -3.14
C GLY A 84 -21.46 -0.12 -2.92
N LYS A 85 -20.95 1.05 -3.35
CA LYS A 85 -19.55 1.46 -3.12
C LYS A 85 -19.22 1.52 -1.63
N LYS A 86 -20.08 2.14 -0.82
CA LYS A 86 -19.90 2.24 0.64
C LYS A 86 -19.88 0.88 1.31
N LYS A 87 -20.82 0.00 0.94
CA LYS A 87 -20.90 -1.37 1.45
C LYS A 87 -19.65 -2.18 1.07
N PHE A 88 -19.14 -2.00 -0.15
CA PHE A 88 -17.89 -2.61 -0.58
C PHE A 88 -16.72 -2.19 0.30
N ILE A 89 -16.52 -0.87 0.49
CA ILE A 89 -15.43 -0.32 1.32
C ILE A 89 -15.53 -0.81 2.77
N LEU A 90 -16.73 -0.84 3.34
CA LEU A 90 -16.95 -1.38 4.69
C LEU A 90 -16.55 -2.85 4.83
N ASN A 91 -16.91 -3.68 3.84
CA ASN A 91 -16.48 -5.08 3.81
C ASN A 91 -14.97 -5.21 3.62
N LEU A 92 -14.38 -4.30 2.87
CA LEU A 92 -12.95 -4.25 2.61
C LEU A 92 -12.16 -3.94 3.89
N ARG A 93 -12.59 -2.94 4.67
CA ARG A 93 -12.05 -2.64 6.01
C ARG A 93 -12.02 -3.89 6.88
N LYS A 94 -13.14 -4.61 6.96
CA LYS A 94 -13.24 -5.85 7.75
C LYS A 94 -12.24 -6.90 7.29
N LYS A 95 -12.10 -7.11 5.97
CA LYS A 95 -11.13 -8.07 5.42
C LYS A 95 -9.68 -7.66 5.70
N PHE A 96 -9.35 -6.37 5.57
CA PHE A 96 -8.01 -5.85 5.85
C PHE A 96 -7.62 -6.00 7.31
N LEU A 97 -8.52 -5.73 8.25
CA LEU A 97 -8.26 -5.91 9.68
C LEU A 97 -7.93 -7.37 10.00
N VAL A 98 -8.68 -8.32 9.44
CA VAL A 98 -8.41 -9.75 9.63
C VAL A 98 -7.06 -10.15 9.03
N GLN A 99 -6.73 -9.64 7.84
CA GLN A 99 -5.46 -9.94 7.19
C GLN A 99 -4.27 -9.34 7.94
N GLN A 100 -4.41 -8.12 8.46
CA GLN A 100 -3.38 -7.45 9.25
C GLN A 100 -3.12 -8.20 10.57
N ALA A 101 -4.19 -8.65 11.25
CA ALA A 101 -4.05 -9.46 12.46
C ALA A 101 -3.27 -10.77 12.19
N LYS A 102 -3.57 -11.46 11.09
CA LYS A 102 -2.84 -12.66 10.68
C LYS A 102 -1.36 -12.41 10.38
N LEU A 103 -1.06 -11.30 9.71
CA LEU A 103 0.34 -10.94 9.42
C LEU A 103 1.12 -10.63 10.70
N ALA A 104 0.50 -9.92 11.64
CA ALA A 104 1.11 -9.64 12.95
C ALA A 104 1.36 -10.94 13.75
N GLU A 105 0.43 -11.89 13.71
CA GLU A 105 0.57 -13.19 14.35
C GLU A 105 1.75 -13.99 13.75
N VAL A 106 1.86 -14.02 12.42
CA VAL A 106 2.98 -14.70 11.73
C VAL A 106 4.31 -14.05 12.09
N GLN A 107 4.41 -12.73 12.08
CA GLN A 107 5.63 -12.01 12.45
C GLN A 107 6.04 -12.27 13.90
N ALA A 108 5.10 -12.21 14.84
CA ALA A 108 5.37 -12.53 16.25
C ALA A 108 5.85 -13.97 16.42
N GLN A 109 5.29 -14.91 15.67
CA GLN A 109 5.73 -16.30 15.69
C GLN A 109 7.14 -16.48 15.12
N GLU A 110 7.48 -15.77 14.05
CA GLU A 110 8.83 -15.78 13.45
C GLU A 110 9.87 -15.18 14.39
N GLU A 111 9.56 -14.07 15.07
CA GLU A 111 10.43 -13.45 16.08
C GLU A 111 10.67 -14.40 17.26
N GLN A 112 9.60 -15.02 17.78
CA GLN A 112 9.71 -16.01 18.86
C GLN A 112 10.57 -17.21 18.44
N ASN A 113 10.40 -17.70 17.20
CA ASN A 113 11.20 -18.80 16.66
C ASN A 113 12.67 -18.42 16.54
N MET A 114 12.96 -17.21 16.06
CA MET A 114 14.33 -16.68 15.95
C MET A 114 14.99 -16.53 17.31
N GLU A 115 14.28 -15.99 18.30
CA GLU A 115 14.79 -15.82 19.67
C GLU A 115 15.10 -17.18 20.33
N SER A 116 14.20 -18.15 20.16
CA SER A 116 14.39 -19.53 20.64
C SER A 116 15.64 -20.17 20.00
N HIS A 117 15.81 -19.99 18.69
CA HIS A 117 17.00 -20.48 17.98
C HIS A 117 18.30 -19.85 18.51
N LEU A 118 18.28 -18.55 18.77
CA LEU A 118 19.45 -17.83 19.28
C LEU A 118 19.82 -18.28 20.70
N LYS A 119 18.81 -18.44 21.57
CA LYS A 119 18.99 -18.93 22.94
C LYS A 119 19.57 -20.35 22.97
N ARG A 120 19.10 -21.23 22.08
CA ARG A 120 19.62 -22.59 21.93
C ARG A 120 21.07 -22.60 21.46
N LYS A 121 21.43 -21.74 20.50
CA LYS A 121 22.83 -21.57 20.05
C LYS A 121 23.75 -21.08 21.17
N GLN A 122 23.31 -20.11 21.97
CA GLN A 122 24.08 -19.61 23.11
C GLN A 122 24.31 -20.68 24.17
N ALA A 123 23.28 -21.48 24.49
CA ALA A 123 23.38 -22.57 25.45
C ALA A 123 24.41 -23.63 24.99
N LEU A 124 24.36 -24.05 23.73
CA LEU A 124 25.32 -25.00 23.15
C LEU A 124 26.75 -24.46 23.18
N ASN A 125 26.96 -23.20 22.80
CA ASN A 125 28.30 -22.59 22.87
C ASN A 125 28.80 -22.48 24.32
N GLY A 126 27.93 -22.13 25.27
CA GLY A 126 28.28 -22.07 26.70
C GLY A 126 28.64 -23.45 27.28
N GLU A 127 27.96 -24.50 26.82
CA GLU A 127 28.22 -25.89 27.24
C GLU A 127 29.53 -26.43 26.65
N ILE A 128 29.82 -26.15 25.37
CA ILE A 128 31.10 -26.48 24.73
C ILE A 128 32.28 -25.80 25.43
N VAL A 129 32.16 -24.52 25.78
CA VAL A 129 33.20 -23.79 26.51
C VAL A 129 33.42 -24.39 27.90
N ARG A 130 32.35 -24.77 28.61
CA ARG A 130 32.46 -25.41 29.94
C ARG A 130 33.15 -26.77 29.88
N VAL A 131 32.85 -27.60 28.88
CA VAL A 131 33.50 -28.91 28.71
C VAL A 131 34.97 -28.78 28.35
N SER A 132 35.35 -27.73 27.61
CA SER A 132 36.74 -27.48 27.19
C SER A 132 37.66 -26.90 28.29
N LEU A 133 37.08 -26.48 29.43
CA LEU A 133 37.78 -25.87 30.56
C LEU A 133 37.94 -26.81 31.77
N LEU A 134 37.55 -28.08 31.65
CA LEU A 134 37.81 -29.10 32.66
C LEU A 134 39.28 -29.57 32.56
N PRO A 135 40.11 -29.39 33.60
CA PRO A 135 41.47 -29.93 33.61
C PRO A 135 41.40 -31.46 33.76
N LEU A 136 42.21 -32.17 32.95
CA LEU A 136 42.50 -33.60 33.05
C LEU A 136 43.20 -33.96 34.36
#